data_AF-A0A4Q5J5L3-F1
#
_entry.id   AF-A0A4Q5J5L3-F1
#
_cell.length_a   1.000
_cell.length_b   1.000
_cell.length_c   1.000
_cell.angle_alpha   90.00
_cell.angle_beta   90.00
_cell.angle_gamma   90.00
#
_symmetry.space_group_name_H-M   'P 1'
#
loop_
_entity.id
_entity.type
_entity.pdbx_description
1 polymer ?
#
loop_
_entity_poly.entity_id
_entity_poly.type
_entity_poly.pdbx_seq_one_letter_code
_entity_poly.pdbx_strand_id
1 'polypeptide(L)'
;MPHQPHPRTFQVTPRNTWVLPEQKVVYVSAAKVACTTLKWMVSDLAGEDHRRIDTVASGMQSRLMTIHPGRSLLQHVTSVHTMPVDEVARISPDNGWFVFGALRDPWSRLWSAWQSKFLVRANRYVRNYRDEPFFPRVPQRAADIVEDFRTFVELAPWTTDPRLAEDLHFRPQVRALQPEAIPFTRIYDLREFGTMTADLHAHLQSIGKDKELYVPRANETPVPMSREVWAGGLKERVEQLYREDFDAFGERWDFDRLKFAPDGWTQDAVNHAAFQTEANDWIGQVWASGKRWRRQRDEVARRLRATERRIDKAEQRVKRLQARHDRLRAKA
;
A
#
# COMPACT_ATOMS: atom_id res chain seq x y z
N MET A 1 -8.82 28.52 -6.25
CA MET A 1 -7.40 28.41 -6.66
C MET A 1 -7.38 28.09 -8.14
N PRO A 2 -6.69 28.86 -8.99
CA PRO A 2 -6.66 28.58 -10.41
C PRO A 2 -6.05 27.19 -10.63
N HIS A 3 -6.74 26.35 -11.41
CA HIS A 3 -6.26 25.04 -11.83
C HIS A 3 -4.85 25.21 -12.42
N GLN A 4 -3.83 24.61 -11.79
CA GLN A 4 -2.58 24.40 -12.50
C GLN A 4 -2.92 23.64 -13.78
N PRO A 5 -2.48 24.11 -14.97
CA PRO A 5 -2.83 23.47 -16.22
C PRO A 5 -2.18 22.09 -16.26
N HIS A 6 -2.95 21.05 -15.93
CA HIS A 6 -2.56 19.68 -16.13
C HIS A 6 -2.61 19.34 -17.63
N PRO A 7 -1.81 18.37 -18.11
CA PRO A 7 -1.93 17.92 -19.49
C PRO A 7 -3.35 17.43 -19.77
N ARG A 8 -3.76 17.44 -21.04
CA ARG A 8 -5.11 16.96 -21.41
C ARG A 8 -5.22 15.44 -21.44
N THR A 9 -4.10 14.74 -21.59
CA THR A 9 -4.03 13.27 -21.68
C THR A 9 -2.86 12.74 -20.86
N PHE A 10 -2.87 11.45 -20.57
CA PHE A 10 -1.72 10.78 -19.96
C PHE A 10 -0.50 10.82 -20.90
N GLN A 11 0.61 11.37 -20.40
CA GLN A 11 1.93 11.32 -21.07
C GLN A 11 2.78 10.14 -20.59
N VAL A 12 2.33 9.48 -19.51
CA VAL A 12 2.97 8.33 -18.85
C VAL A 12 1.91 7.30 -18.47
N THR A 13 2.33 6.05 -18.26
CA THR A 13 1.44 4.95 -17.84
C THR A 13 1.73 4.53 -16.38
N PRO A 14 1.23 5.30 -15.39
CA PRO A 14 1.44 5.01 -13.99
C PRO A 14 0.87 3.64 -13.58
N ARG A 15 1.61 2.89 -12.76
CA ARG A 15 1.17 1.59 -12.24
C ARG A 15 0.23 1.70 -11.02
N ASN A 16 0.26 2.85 -10.35
CA ASN A 16 -0.45 3.17 -9.12
C ASN A 16 -1.85 3.79 -9.34
N THR A 17 -2.44 3.68 -10.52
CA THR A 17 -3.82 4.14 -10.80
C THR A 17 -4.87 3.12 -10.44
N TRP A 18 -6.05 3.57 -10.01
CA TRP A 18 -7.28 2.80 -9.87
C TRP A 18 -8.29 3.40 -10.85
N VAL A 19 -8.61 2.64 -11.90
CA VAL A 19 -9.48 3.12 -12.98
C VAL A 19 -10.83 2.43 -12.87
N LEU A 20 -11.88 3.25 -12.92
CA LEU A 20 -13.29 2.87 -12.87
C LEU A 20 -13.95 3.34 -14.18
N PRO A 21 -13.96 2.51 -15.24
CA PRO A 21 -14.46 2.92 -16.54
C PRO A 21 -15.92 3.33 -16.52
N GLU A 22 -16.74 2.59 -15.78
CA GLU A 22 -18.17 2.87 -15.66
C GLU A 22 -18.46 4.23 -15.03
N GLN A 23 -17.72 4.61 -13.99
CA GLN A 23 -17.89 5.88 -13.29
C GLN A 23 -17.06 7.01 -13.91
N LYS A 24 -16.26 6.71 -14.95
CA LYS A 24 -15.26 7.63 -15.50
C LYS A 24 -14.36 8.26 -14.42
N VAL A 25 -13.89 7.46 -13.47
CA VAL A 25 -13.03 7.92 -12.37
C VAL A 25 -11.63 7.30 -12.50
N VAL A 26 -10.60 8.11 -12.28
CA VAL A 26 -9.24 7.62 -12.06
C VAL A 26 -8.71 8.18 -10.74
N TYR A 27 -8.33 7.28 -9.84
CA TYR A 27 -7.59 7.65 -8.63
C TYR A 27 -6.11 7.28 -8.78
N VAL A 28 -5.23 8.28 -8.71
CA VAL A 28 -3.77 8.08 -8.70
C VAL A 28 -3.30 7.95 -7.25
N SER A 29 -2.92 6.74 -6.84
CA SER A 29 -2.57 6.46 -5.46
C SER A 29 -1.14 6.88 -5.13
N ALA A 30 -1.00 7.87 -4.25
CA ALA A 30 0.24 8.07 -3.49
C ALA A 30 0.22 7.25 -2.20
N ALA A 31 1.39 6.99 -1.60
CA ALA A 31 1.47 6.29 -0.31
C ALA A 31 1.29 7.28 0.85
N LYS A 32 0.65 6.81 1.94
CA LYS A 32 0.52 7.54 3.22
C LYS A 32 -0.36 8.81 3.20
N VAL A 33 -1.22 8.91 2.19
CA VAL A 33 -2.21 9.99 1.99
C VAL A 33 -3.65 9.50 2.25
N ALA A 34 -3.85 8.72 3.33
CA ALA A 34 -5.07 7.93 3.55
C ALA A 34 -5.40 6.95 2.40
N CYS A 35 -4.36 6.43 1.74
CA CYS A 35 -4.53 5.59 0.56
C CYS A 35 -5.26 4.27 0.82
N THR A 36 -5.23 3.71 2.03
CA THR A 36 -6.05 2.53 2.36
C THR A 36 -7.54 2.88 2.28
N THR A 37 -7.96 3.97 2.94
CA THR A 37 -9.35 4.45 2.89
C THR A 37 -9.79 4.77 1.46
N LEU A 38 -8.97 5.50 0.70
CA LEU A 38 -9.29 5.84 -0.69
C LEU A 38 -9.41 4.60 -1.59
N LYS A 39 -8.57 3.58 -1.39
CA LYS A 39 -8.65 2.31 -2.15
C LYS A 39 -9.94 1.55 -1.85
N TRP A 40 -10.37 1.50 -0.59
CA TRP A 40 -11.66 0.91 -0.23
C TRP A 40 -12.83 1.70 -0.84
N MET A 41 -12.77 3.03 -0.78
CA MET A 41 -13.79 3.90 -1.37
C MET A 41 -13.94 3.68 -2.87
N VAL A 42 -12.85 3.71 -3.64
CA VAL A 42 -12.94 3.50 -5.10
C VAL A 42 -13.23 2.04 -5.47
N SER A 43 -12.80 1.08 -4.65
CA SER A 43 -13.17 -0.33 -4.86
C SER A 43 -14.66 -0.56 -4.63
N ASP A 44 -15.23 0.03 -3.58
CA ASP A 44 -16.67 0.02 -3.33
C ASP A 44 -17.43 0.72 -4.46
N LEU A 45 -16.94 1.88 -4.92
CA LEU A 45 -17.52 2.64 -6.03
C LEU A 45 -17.57 1.83 -7.33
N ALA A 46 -16.57 0.98 -7.57
CA ALA A 46 -16.53 0.06 -8.70
C ALA A 46 -17.48 -1.16 -8.55
N GLY A 47 -18.18 -1.31 -7.42
CA GLY A 47 -19.05 -2.45 -7.15
C GLY A 47 -18.28 -3.75 -6.93
N GLU A 48 -17.09 -3.70 -6.33
CA GLU A 48 -16.28 -4.88 -6.06
C GLU A 48 -16.85 -5.76 -4.94
N ASP A 49 -16.72 -7.08 -5.08
CA ASP A 49 -17.03 -8.02 -4.02
C ASP A 49 -15.87 -8.14 -3.03
N HIS A 50 -15.93 -7.34 -1.97
CA HIS A 50 -14.89 -7.26 -0.93
C HIS A 50 -14.68 -8.55 -0.14
N ARG A 51 -15.66 -9.47 -0.13
CA ARG A 51 -15.52 -10.78 0.57
C ARG A 51 -14.34 -11.59 0.04
N ARG A 52 -13.94 -11.38 -1.21
CA ARG A 52 -12.78 -12.05 -1.82
C ARG A 52 -11.46 -11.59 -1.19
N ILE A 53 -11.38 -10.31 -0.84
CA ILE A 53 -10.18 -9.69 -0.27
C ILE A 53 -10.01 -10.08 1.20
N ASP A 54 -11.11 -10.33 1.92
CA ASP A 54 -11.07 -10.77 3.32
C ASP A 54 -10.37 -12.13 3.52
N THR A 55 -10.36 -12.97 2.48
CA THR A 55 -9.71 -14.29 2.51
C THR A 55 -8.21 -14.25 2.24
N VAL A 56 -7.65 -13.07 1.92
CA VAL A 56 -6.24 -12.94 1.57
C VAL A 56 -5.37 -13.18 2.82
N ALA A 57 -4.73 -14.35 2.84
CA ALA A 57 -3.76 -14.71 3.87
C ALA A 57 -2.53 -13.78 3.81
N SER A 58 -2.59 -12.71 4.60
CA SER A 58 -1.57 -11.66 4.61
C SER A 58 -0.99 -11.48 6.01
N GLY A 59 0.27 -11.07 6.09
CA GLY A 59 0.91 -10.69 7.36
C GLY A 59 0.62 -9.22 7.71
N MET A 60 -0.58 -8.73 7.36
CA MET A 60 -0.98 -7.35 7.58
C MET A 60 -1.65 -7.20 8.95
N GLN A 61 -1.55 -6.00 9.52
CA GLN A 61 -2.00 -5.72 10.88
C GLN A 61 -3.53 -5.70 11.04
N SER A 62 -4.26 -5.45 9.96
CA SER A 62 -5.72 -5.37 9.98
C SER A 62 -6.33 -5.87 8.68
N ARG A 63 -7.62 -6.22 8.71
CA ARG A 63 -8.37 -6.60 7.51
C ARG A 63 -8.41 -5.47 6.48
N LEU A 64 -8.52 -4.22 6.91
CA LEU A 64 -8.50 -3.09 5.97
C LEU A 64 -7.19 -3.00 5.16
N MET A 65 -6.09 -3.56 5.66
CA MET A 65 -4.82 -3.56 4.95
C MET A 65 -4.71 -4.63 3.87
N THR A 66 -5.67 -5.57 3.76
CA THR A 66 -5.70 -6.59 2.69
C THR A 66 -6.01 -6.01 1.32
N ILE A 67 -6.57 -4.80 1.23
CA ILE A 67 -6.79 -4.08 -0.03
C ILE A 67 -5.49 -3.86 -0.83
N HIS A 68 -4.34 -3.86 -0.17
CA HIS A 68 -3.04 -3.69 -0.82
C HIS A 68 -2.59 -4.98 -1.54
N PRO A 69 -2.42 -6.13 -0.86
CA PRO A 69 -2.07 -7.39 -1.53
C PRO A 69 -3.23 -8.00 -2.34
N GLY A 70 -4.48 -7.72 -1.99
CA GLY A 70 -5.66 -8.30 -2.61
C GLY A 70 -6.14 -7.59 -3.87
N ARG A 71 -5.44 -6.54 -4.33
CA ARG A 71 -5.79 -5.79 -5.54
C ARG A 71 -5.98 -6.68 -6.77
N SER A 72 -5.20 -7.76 -6.91
CA SER A 72 -5.32 -8.69 -8.05
C SER A 72 -6.59 -9.55 -8.04
N LEU A 73 -7.38 -9.51 -6.97
CA LEU A 73 -8.65 -10.24 -6.84
C LEU A 73 -9.86 -9.37 -7.21
N LEU A 74 -9.64 -8.06 -7.40
CA LEU A 74 -10.63 -7.10 -7.86
C LEU A 74 -10.93 -7.34 -9.36
N GLN A 75 -12.19 -7.18 -9.76
CA GLN A 75 -12.66 -7.52 -11.11
C GLN A 75 -13.03 -6.29 -11.95
N HIS A 76 -13.53 -5.23 -11.32
CA HIS A 76 -14.06 -4.04 -11.96
C HIS A 76 -13.08 -2.86 -11.94
N VAL A 77 -12.17 -2.83 -10.96
CA VAL A 77 -11.07 -1.88 -10.91
C VAL A 77 -9.93 -2.35 -11.82
N THR A 78 -9.53 -1.50 -12.75
CA THR A 78 -8.35 -1.71 -13.59
C THR A 78 -7.24 -0.68 -13.31
N SER A 79 -6.24 -0.61 -14.18
CA SER A 79 -5.12 0.32 -14.11
C SER A 79 -4.74 0.80 -15.49
N VAL A 80 -4.31 2.06 -15.60
CA VAL A 80 -3.89 2.65 -16.87
C VAL A 80 -2.82 1.80 -17.57
N HIS A 81 -1.85 1.26 -16.82
CA HIS A 81 -0.78 0.42 -17.39
C HIS A 81 -1.23 -0.95 -17.94
N THR A 82 -2.47 -1.38 -17.67
CA THR A 82 -3.04 -2.63 -18.19
C THR A 82 -4.11 -2.41 -19.25
N MET A 83 -4.44 -1.15 -19.55
CA MET A 83 -5.45 -0.79 -20.55
C MET A 83 -4.84 -0.61 -21.95
N PRO A 84 -5.62 -0.81 -23.02
CA PRO A 84 -5.23 -0.43 -24.38
C PRO A 84 -4.86 1.06 -24.48
N VAL A 85 -3.86 1.38 -25.31
CA VAL A 85 -3.34 2.74 -25.44
C VAL A 85 -4.42 3.72 -25.92
N ASP A 86 -5.30 3.29 -26.82
CA ASP A 86 -6.39 4.10 -27.35
C ASP A 86 -7.48 4.39 -26.29
N GLU A 87 -7.71 3.46 -25.36
CA GLU A 87 -8.59 3.69 -24.21
C GLU A 87 -7.97 4.70 -23.24
N VAL A 88 -6.68 4.57 -22.93
CA VAL A 88 -5.96 5.51 -22.06
C VAL A 88 -5.97 6.93 -22.65
N ALA A 89 -5.80 7.07 -23.97
CA ALA A 89 -5.85 8.36 -24.65
C ALA A 89 -7.22 9.06 -24.53
N ARG A 90 -8.30 8.30 -24.30
CA ARG A 90 -9.66 8.83 -24.08
C ARG A 90 -9.90 9.27 -22.62
N ILE A 91 -9.00 8.96 -21.69
CA ILE A 91 -9.11 9.39 -20.29
C ILE A 91 -8.61 10.84 -20.18
N SER A 92 -9.56 11.76 -20.02
CA SER A 92 -9.30 13.19 -19.90
C SER A 92 -10.47 13.88 -19.18
N PRO A 93 -10.22 14.91 -18.36
CA PRO A 93 -11.27 15.80 -17.85
C PRO A 93 -12.17 16.35 -18.95
N ASP A 94 -11.62 16.66 -20.13
CA ASP A 94 -12.38 17.16 -21.29
C ASP A 94 -13.39 16.13 -21.84
N ASN A 95 -13.17 14.84 -21.57
CA ASN A 95 -14.06 13.74 -21.94
C ASN A 95 -14.93 13.26 -20.75
N GLY A 96 -15.09 14.12 -19.74
CA GLY A 96 -15.92 13.88 -18.56
C GLY A 96 -15.33 12.83 -17.62
N TRP A 97 -14.00 12.70 -17.56
CA TRP A 97 -13.34 11.88 -16.54
C TRP A 97 -12.98 12.70 -15.30
N PHE A 98 -13.16 12.12 -14.12
CA PHE A 98 -12.68 12.67 -12.87
C PHE A 98 -11.38 11.98 -12.48
N VAL A 99 -10.26 12.64 -12.77
CA VAL A 99 -8.90 12.15 -12.49
C VAL A 99 -8.39 12.89 -11.26
N PHE A 100 -8.17 12.17 -10.16
CA PHE A 100 -7.75 12.80 -8.91
C PHE A 100 -6.62 12.06 -8.21
N GLY A 101 -5.89 12.82 -7.40
CA GLY A 101 -4.87 12.32 -6.49
C GLY A 101 -5.02 13.00 -5.13
N ALA A 102 -4.38 12.42 -4.12
CA ALA A 102 -4.29 13.02 -2.80
C ALA A 102 -2.83 13.19 -2.39
N LEU A 103 -2.54 14.27 -1.68
CA LEU A 103 -1.25 14.58 -1.09
C LEU A 103 -1.39 14.90 0.40
N ARG A 104 -0.28 14.78 1.12
CA ARG A 104 -0.15 15.09 2.54
C ARG A 104 1.14 15.83 2.75
N ASP A 105 1.18 16.73 3.74
CA ASP A 105 2.41 17.42 4.12
C ASP A 105 3.54 16.41 4.39
N PRO A 106 4.78 16.64 3.91
CA PRO A 106 5.89 15.71 4.06
C PRO A 106 6.20 15.35 5.51
N TRP A 107 6.03 16.29 6.45
CA TRP A 107 6.26 16.05 7.88
C TRP A 107 5.34 14.96 8.43
N SER A 108 4.03 15.12 8.28
CA SER A 108 3.04 14.16 8.75
C SER A 108 3.03 12.87 7.95
N ARG A 109 3.37 12.94 6.67
CA ARG A 109 3.52 11.77 5.82
C ARG A 109 4.68 10.90 6.27
N LEU A 110 5.86 11.48 6.48
CA LEU A 110 7.07 10.78 6.94
C LEU A 110 6.85 10.20 8.35
N TRP A 111 6.30 10.98 9.27
CA TRP A 111 5.92 10.50 10.61
C TRP A 111 5.01 9.26 10.53
N SER A 112 3.97 9.33 9.70
CA SER A 112 3.06 8.20 9.50
C SER A 112 3.74 7.01 8.81
N ALA A 113 4.65 7.27 7.86
CA ALA A 113 5.41 6.23 7.16
C ALA A 113 6.29 5.46 8.14
N TRP A 114 7.16 6.18 8.86
CA TRP A 114 8.05 5.62 9.88
C TRP A 114 7.27 4.80 10.91
N GLN A 115 6.19 5.35 11.48
CA GLN A 115 5.39 4.61 12.44
C GLN A 115 4.87 3.29 11.87
N SER A 116 4.22 3.34 10.71
CA SER A 116 3.59 2.15 10.11
C SER A 116 4.55 1.10 9.57
N LYS A 117 5.83 1.45 9.37
CA LYS A 117 6.84 0.57 8.76
C LYS A 117 7.84 0.07 9.78
N PHE A 118 8.36 0.98 10.60
CA PHE A 118 9.45 0.75 11.53
C PHE A 118 8.95 0.62 12.97
N LEU A 119 8.26 1.63 13.51
CA LEU A 119 7.81 1.60 14.92
C LEU A 119 6.95 0.38 15.21
N VAL A 120 5.93 0.15 14.38
CA VAL A 120 5.03 -1.02 14.53
C VAL A 120 5.58 -2.29 13.88
N ARG A 121 6.84 -2.29 13.46
CA ARG A 121 7.55 -3.49 12.97
C ARG A 121 6.79 -4.25 11.87
N ALA A 122 6.45 -3.54 10.79
CA ALA A 122 5.84 -4.21 9.63
C ALA A 122 6.81 -5.27 9.06
N ASN A 123 6.31 -6.50 8.88
CA ASN A 123 7.10 -7.71 8.60
C ASN A 123 8.24 -7.52 7.57
N ARG A 124 7.96 -6.89 6.42
CA ARG A 124 8.96 -6.64 5.38
C ARG A 124 10.17 -5.83 5.91
N TYR A 125 9.93 -4.85 6.76
CA TYR A 125 10.96 -3.94 7.27
C TYR A 125 11.75 -4.60 8.39
N VAL A 126 11.09 -5.34 9.29
CA VAL A 126 11.77 -6.16 10.31
C VAL A 126 12.75 -7.12 9.64
N ARG A 127 12.29 -7.88 8.63
CA ARG A 127 13.13 -8.87 7.94
C ARG A 127 14.37 -8.25 7.29
N ASN A 128 14.27 -7.01 6.83
CA ASN A 128 15.30 -6.38 6.02
C ASN A 128 16.22 -5.46 6.83
N TYR A 129 15.76 -4.89 7.95
CA TYR A 129 16.41 -3.76 8.60
C TYR A 129 16.49 -3.87 10.13
N ARG A 130 16.06 -4.99 10.74
CA ARG A 130 16.02 -5.16 12.21
C ARG A 130 17.33 -4.83 12.94
N ASP A 131 18.47 -5.04 12.29
CA ASP A 131 19.80 -4.88 12.88
C ASP A 131 20.46 -3.56 12.43
N GLU A 132 19.73 -2.68 11.74
CA GLU A 132 20.21 -1.37 11.27
C GLU A 132 20.18 -0.32 12.38
N PRO A 133 21.10 0.66 12.39
CA PRO A 133 21.17 1.67 13.46
C PRO A 133 19.96 2.61 13.52
N PHE A 134 19.20 2.72 12.44
CA PHE A 134 17.97 3.53 12.39
C PHE A 134 16.70 2.74 12.74
N PHE A 135 16.82 1.44 13.04
CA PHE A 135 15.68 0.61 13.37
C PHE A 135 15.25 0.85 14.83
N PRO A 136 13.98 1.21 15.08
CA PRO A 136 13.56 1.65 16.41
C PRO A 136 13.51 0.50 17.42
N ARG A 137 13.74 0.87 18.68
CA ARG A 137 13.53 0.04 19.86
C ARG A 137 12.03 -0.20 20.06
N VAL A 138 11.69 -1.16 20.93
CA VAL A 138 10.32 -1.20 21.49
C VAL A 138 10.24 -0.07 22.50
N PRO A 139 9.34 0.91 22.33
CA PRO A 139 9.34 2.10 23.17
C PRO A 139 8.89 1.77 24.60
N GLN A 140 9.60 2.30 25.60
CA GLN A 140 9.22 2.20 27.01
C GLN A 140 8.76 3.54 27.57
N ARG A 141 9.25 4.64 27.00
CA ARG A 141 8.87 6.03 27.33
C ARG A 141 8.70 6.86 26.05
N ALA A 142 8.00 7.99 26.15
CA ALA A 142 7.78 8.92 25.03
C ALA A 142 9.08 9.35 24.33
N ALA A 143 10.11 9.61 25.12
CA ALA A 143 11.42 10.03 24.63
C ALA A 143 12.11 8.96 23.76
N ASP A 144 11.86 7.66 23.94
CA ASP A 144 12.42 6.63 23.05
C ASP A 144 11.90 6.80 21.61
N ILE A 145 10.61 7.11 21.46
CA ILE A 145 9.97 7.34 20.16
C ILE A 145 10.57 8.60 19.49
N VAL A 146 10.78 9.67 20.26
CA VAL A 146 11.39 10.91 19.77
C VAL A 146 12.83 10.67 19.32
N GLU A 147 13.65 10.03 20.16
CA GLU A 147 15.04 9.69 19.89
C GLU A 147 15.18 8.82 18.64
N ASP A 148 14.37 7.77 18.51
CA ASP A 148 14.45 6.81 17.40
C ASP A 148 13.95 7.43 16.08
N PHE A 149 12.91 8.27 16.12
CA PHE A 149 12.47 8.99 14.92
C PHE A 149 13.51 10.01 14.47
N ARG A 150 14.09 10.78 15.41
CA ARG A 150 15.17 11.72 15.10
C ARG A 150 16.33 11.00 14.43
N THR A 151 16.80 9.90 15.02
CA THR A 151 17.86 9.04 14.45
C THR A 151 17.52 8.59 13.03
N PHE A 152 16.28 8.14 12.79
CA PHE A 152 15.82 7.74 11.47
C PHE A 152 15.88 8.88 10.43
N VAL A 153 15.49 10.10 10.81
CA VAL A 153 15.49 11.26 9.91
C VAL A 153 16.90 11.80 9.66
N GLU A 154 17.75 11.83 10.68
CA GLU A 154 19.13 12.28 10.56
C GLU A 154 19.93 11.38 9.63
N LEU A 155 19.83 10.06 9.83
CA LEU A 155 20.47 9.05 8.98
C LEU A 155 19.84 8.96 7.57
N ALA A 156 18.58 9.38 7.44
CA ALA A 156 17.82 9.43 6.19
C ALA A 156 18.02 8.18 5.30
N PRO A 157 17.80 6.96 5.81
CA PRO A 157 18.22 5.73 5.12
C PRO A 157 17.53 5.51 3.77
N TRP A 158 16.39 6.17 3.52
CA TRP A 158 15.73 6.15 2.20
C TRP A 158 16.45 6.99 1.14
N THR A 159 17.55 7.67 1.48
CA THR A 159 18.40 8.37 0.51
C THR A 159 19.67 7.59 0.17
N THR A 160 20.02 6.59 0.99
CA THR A 160 21.29 5.85 0.89
C THR A 160 21.09 4.35 0.68
N ASP A 161 20.10 3.72 1.31
CA ASP A 161 19.76 2.31 1.09
C ASP A 161 19.01 2.13 -0.24
N PRO A 162 19.51 1.30 -1.17
CA PRO A 162 18.90 1.14 -2.49
C PRO A 162 17.44 0.62 -2.45
N ARG A 163 17.07 -0.16 -1.43
CA ARG A 163 15.73 -0.73 -1.32
C ARG A 163 14.73 0.26 -0.72
N LEU A 164 15.14 1.10 0.24
CA LEU A 164 14.33 2.18 0.79
C LEU A 164 14.23 3.37 -0.18
N ALA A 165 15.26 3.63 -0.99
CA ALA A 165 15.22 4.67 -2.03
C ALA A 165 14.10 4.42 -3.05
N GLU A 166 13.80 3.16 -3.36
CA GLU A 166 12.68 2.77 -4.22
C GLU A 166 11.33 2.62 -3.48
N ASP A 167 11.33 2.77 -2.16
CA ASP A 167 10.12 2.60 -1.37
C ASP A 167 9.19 3.81 -1.49
N LEU A 168 8.01 3.58 -2.08
CA LEU A 168 6.97 4.59 -2.31
C LEU A 168 6.48 5.28 -1.02
N HIS A 169 6.71 4.70 0.17
CA HIS A 169 6.33 5.33 1.44
C HIS A 169 7.26 6.48 1.83
N PHE A 170 8.50 6.52 1.33
CA PHE A 170 9.52 7.51 1.67
C PHE A 170 9.96 8.36 0.47
N ARG A 171 9.65 7.94 -0.76
CA ARG A 171 9.89 8.78 -1.94
C ARG A 171 9.01 10.05 -1.93
N PRO A 172 9.44 11.14 -2.59
CA PRO A 172 8.58 12.30 -2.84
C PRO A 172 7.27 11.90 -3.54
N GLN A 173 6.16 12.49 -3.11
CA GLN A 173 4.82 12.26 -3.64
C GLN A 173 4.67 12.78 -5.06
N VAL A 174 5.34 13.88 -5.42
CA VAL A 174 5.34 14.43 -6.77
C VAL A 174 5.78 13.40 -7.81
N ARG A 175 6.67 12.47 -7.45
CA ARG A 175 7.11 11.38 -8.34
C ARG A 175 6.03 10.31 -8.59
N ALA A 176 5.11 10.13 -7.63
CA ALA A 176 4.00 9.18 -7.74
C ALA A 176 2.77 9.81 -8.41
N LEU A 177 2.58 11.12 -8.24
CA LEU A 177 1.46 11.87 -8.79
C LEU A 177 1.76 12.42 -10.18
N GLN A 178 2.99 12.85 -10.46
CA GLN A 178 3.43 13.33 -11.79
C GLN A 178 2.46 14.38 -12.38
N PRO A 179 2.23 15.53 -11.70
CA PRO A 179 1.22 16.52 -12.08
C PRO A 179 1.37 17.07 -13.51
N GLU A 180 2.58 17.07 -14.04
CA GLU A 180 2.90 17.52 -15.41
C GLU A 180 2.59 16.47 -16.50
N ALA A 181 2.42 15.20 -16.11
CA ALA A 181 2.28 14.08 -17.05
C ALA A 181 0.93 13.34 -16.93
N ILE A 182 0.13 13.65 -15.92
CA ILE A 182 -1.18 13.05 -15.67
C ILE A 182 -2.28 14.12 -15.76
N PRO A 183 -3.39 13.84 -16.47
CA PRO A 183 -4.44 14.82 -16.72
C PRO A 183 -5.39 14.94 -15.52
N PHE A 184 -4.91 15.43 -14.39
CA PHE A 184 -5.73 15.59 -13.19
C PHE A 184 -6.85 16.62 -13.42
N THR A 185 -8.06 16.25 -13.00
CA THR A 185 -9.10 17.22 -12.67
C THR A 185 -8.64 18.06 -11.47
N ARG A 186 -8.14 17.40 -10.42
CA ARG A 186 -7.57 18.05 -9.24
C ARG A 186 -6.72 17.09 -8.41
N ILE A 187 -5.67 17.64 -7.80
CA ILE A 187 -4.93 16.99 -6.71
C ILE A 187 -5.33 17.66 -5.40
N TYR A 188 -5.77 16.88 -4.42
CA TYR A 188 -6.29 17.34 -3.14
C TYR A 188 -5.26 17.20 -2.03
N ASP A 189 -5.15 18.19 -1.17
CA ASP A 189 -4.55 17.99 0.14
C ASP A 189 -5.47 17.14 1.01
N LEU A 190 -4.91 16.27 1.86
CA LEU A 190 -5.70 15.43 2.75
C LEU A 190 -6.60 16.23 3.71
N ARG A 191 -6.24 17.49 4.03
CA ARG A 191 -7.10 18.41 4.78
C ARG A 191 -8.35 18.83 4.01
N GLU A 192 -8.34 18.70 2.68
CA GLU A 192 -9.46 18.95 1.78
C GLU A 192 -10.29 17.69 1.51
N PHE A 193 -10.18 16.63 2.34
CA PHE A 193 -10.91 15.37 2.11
C PHE A 193 -12.41 15.55 1.91
N GLY A 194 -13.05 16.45 2.68
CA GLY A 194 -14.47 16.76 2.50
C GLY A 194 -14.80 17.43 1.16
N THR A 195 -13.89 18.28 0.66
CA THR A 195 -14.02 18.87 -0.69
C THR A 195 -13.84 17.82 -1.77
N MET A 196 -12.84 16.94 -1.63
CA MET A 196 -12.63 15.83 -2.55
C MET A 196 -13.86 14.93 -2.67
N THR A 197 -14.50 14.57 -1.54
CA THR A 197 -15.73 13.76 -1.56
C THR A 197 -16.92 14.50 -2.18
N ALA A 198 -17.04 15.81 -1.95
CA ALA A 198 -18.10 16.62 -2.56
C ALA A 198 -17.93 16.75 -4.08
N ASP A 199 -16.70 17.00 -4.55
CA ASP A 199 -16.36 17.09 -5.98
C ASP A 199 -16.59 15.74 -6.68
N LEU A 200 -16.26 14.63 -6.01
CA LEU A 200 -16.56 13.28 -6.51
C LEU A 200 -18.07 13.00 -6.58
N HIS A 201 -18.85 13.39 -5.57
CA HIS A 201 -20.30 13.27 -5.62
C HIS A 201 -20.90 14.08 -6.77
N ALA A 202 -20.49 15.34 -6.94
CA ALA A 202 -20.94 16.18 -8.04
C ALA A 202 -20.64 15.55 -9.41
N HIS A 203 -19.45 14.97 -9.57
CA HIS A 203 -19.10 14.20 -10.76
C HIS A 203 -20.03 13.01 -10.98
N LEU A 204 -20.24 12.18 -9.96
CA LEU A 204 -21.09 10.99 -10.05
C LEU A 204 -22.55 11.34 -10.35
N GLN A 205 -23.07 12.42 -9.74
CA GLN A 205 -24.40 12.97 -10.02
C GLN A 205 -24.54 13.40 -11.48
N SER A 206 -23.53 14.08 -12.04
CA SER A 206 -23.56 14.55 -13.43
C SER A 206 -23.69 13.44 -14.47
N ILE A 207 -23.28 12.22 -14.11
CA ILE A 207 -23.35 11.03 -14.99
C ILE A 207 -24.44 10.04 -14.54
N GLY A 208 -25.30 10.41 -13.58
CA GLY A 208 -26.40 9.58 -13.10
C GLY A 208 -25.95 8.34 -12.30
N LYS A 209 -24.78 8.38 -11.67
CA LYS A 209 -24.18 7.27 -10.90
C LYS A 209 -23.89 7.64 -9.44
N ASP A 210 -24.61 8.61 -8.91
CA ASP A 210 -24.45 9.02 -7.51
C ASP A 210 -24.78 7.86 -6.56
N LYS A 211 -23.97 7.74 -5.51
CA LYS A 211 -24.13 6.74 -4.45
C LYS A 211 -23.37 7.18 -3.22
N GLU A 212 -23.79 6.68 -2.07
CA GLU A 212 -23.06 6.87 -0.81
C GLU A 212 -21.63 6.33 -0.93
N LEU A 213 -20.65 7.12 -0.47
CA LEU A 213 -19.24 6.76 -0.51
C LEU A 213 -18.85 5.98 0.75
N TYR A 214 -18.38 4.75 0.58
CA TYR A 214 -17.81 3.98 1.68
C TYR A 214 -16.42 4.50 2.06
N VAL A 215 -16.29 5.06 3.27
CA VAL A 215 -15.04 5.65 3.78
C VAL A 215 -14.66 5.00 5.13
N PRO A 216 -14.01 3.83 5.13
CA PRO A 216 -13.63 3.18 6.38
C PRO A 216 -12.51 3.94 7.09
N ARG A 217 -12.54 3.93 8.42
CA ARG A 217 -11.42 4.38 9.25
C ARG A 217 -10.31 3.34 9.21
N ALA A 218 -9.30 3.58 8.37
CA ALA A 218 -8.14 2.70 8.22
C ALA A 218 -6.86 3.26 8.86
N ASN A 219 -6.94 4.44 9.50
CA ASN A 219 -5.79 5.18 10.00
C ASN A 219 -5.59 4.99 11.51
N GLU A 220 -4.79 4.00 11.90
CA GLU A 220 -4.25 3.93 13.25
C GLU A 220 -2.73 4.12 13.16
N THR A 221 -2.29 5.38 13.23
CA THR A 221 -0.92 5.65 13.69
C THR A 221 -0.93 5.44 15.21
N PRO A 222 -0.06 4.59 15.77
CA PRO A 222 -0.05 4.28 17.20
C PRO A 222 -0.06 5.51 18.10
N VAL A 223 0.69 6.54 17.69
CA VAL A 223 0.79 7.80 18.41
C VAL A 223 0.56 9.00 17.47
N PRO A 224 -0.19 10.02 17.94
CA PRO A 224 -0.31 11.29 17.22
C PRO A 224 1.06 11.99 17.15
N MET A 225 1.21 12.94 16.25
CA MET A 225 2.44 13.74 16.18
C MET A 225 2.56 14.66 17.40
N SER A 226 3.74 14.78 18.01
CA SER A 226 4.03 15.75 19.07
C SER A 226 4.96 16.84 18.54
N ARG A 227 4.91 18.06 19.10
CA ARG A 227 5.86 19.14 18.72
C ARG A 227 7.30 18.79 19.08
N GLU A 228 7.51 18.02 20.15
CA GLU A 228 8.84 17.59 20.61
C GLU A 228 9.60 16.78 19.55
N VAL A 229 8.86 16.01 18.74
CA VAL A 229 9.41 15.23 17.61
C VAL A 229 10.18 16.11 16.63
N TRP A 230 9.77 17.38 16.47
CA TRP A 230 10.30 18.30 15.47
C TRP A 230 11.34 19.28 16.01
N ALA A 231 11.72 19.17 17.28
CA ALA A 231 12.77 19.98 17.86
C ALA A 231 14.14 19.69 17.23
N GLY A 232 15.08 20.64 17.36
CA GLY A 232 16.48 20.44 16.97
C GLY A 232 16.75 20.47 15.46
N GLY A 233 15.97 21.24 14.69
CA GLY A 233 16.20 21.40 13.24
C GLY A 233 15.62 20.28 12.36
N LEU A 234 14.83 19.37 12.94
CA LEU A 234 14.30 18.21 12.23
C LEU A 234 13.28 18.60 11.16
N LYS A 235 12.53 19.69 11.39
CA LYS A 235 11.59 20.27 10.42
C LYS A 235 12.32 20.65 9.13
N GLU A 236 13.36 21.47 9.24
CA GLU A 236 14.17 21.98 8.12
C GLU A 236 14.89 20.83 7.40
N ARG A 237 15.33 19.82 8.17
CA ARG A 237 15.90 18.60 7.58
C ARG A 237 14.91 17.86 6.70
N VAL A 238 13.65 17.72 7.13
CA VAL A 238 12.61 17.08 6.32
C VAL A 238 12.26 17.93 5.09
N GLU A 239 12.20 19.26 5.23
CA GLU A 239 12.03 20.16 4.08
C GLU A 239 13.11 19.94 3.03
N GLN A 240 14.38 19.83 3.44
CA GLN A 240 15.50 19.55 2.54
C GLN A 240 15.38 18.18 1.88
N LEU A 241 15.06 17.13 2.64
CA LEU A 241 14.96 15.75 2.14
C LEU A 241 13.79 15.55 1.17
N TYR A 242 12.72 16.35 1.33
CA TYR A 242 11.53 16.31 0.48
C TYR A 242 11.38 17.58 -0.37
N ARG A 243 12.49 18.24 -0.72
CA ARG A 243 12.48 19.50 -1.49
C ARG A 243 11.63 19.42 -2.75
N GLU A 244 11.66 18.31 -3.49
CA GLU A 244 10.80 18.10 -4.67
C GLU A 244 9.30 18.23 -4.38
N ASP A 245 8.84 17.76 -3.22
CA ASP A 245 7.44 17.90 -2.82
C ASP A 245 7.13 19.35 -2.44
N PHE A 246 8.04 20.05 -1.77
CA PHE A 246 7.87 21.47 -1.40
C PHE A 246 7.94 22.40 -2.61
N ASP A 247 8.82 22.15 -3.57
CA ASP A 247 8.89 22.91 -4.82
C ASP A 247 7.59 22.78 -5.62
N ALA A 248 6.98 21.59 -5.61
CA ALA A 248 5.75 21.33 -6.36
C ALA A 248 4.46 21.78 -5.65
N PHE A 249 4.40 21.65 -4.31
CA PHE A 249 3.16 21.79 -3.55
C PHE A 249 3.30 22.60 -2.25
N GLY A 250 4.47 23.18 -1.97
CA GLY A 250 4.82 23.77 -0.67
C GLY A 250 3.88 24.88 -0.22
N GLU A 251 3.35 25.69 -1.13
CA GLU A 251 2.37 26.74 -0.82
C GLU A 251 1.08 26.22 -0.17
N ARG A 252 0.78 24.92 -0.34
CA ARG A 252 -0.37 24.28 0.29
C ARG A 252 -0.11 23.98 1.75
N TRP A 253 1.14 23.85 2.17
CA TRP A 253 1.51 23.35 3.50
C TRP A 253 1.96 24.49 4.40
N ASP A 254 1.51 24.40 5.65
CA ASP A 254 1.86 25.33 6.71
C ASP A 254 2.09 24.48 7.95
N PHE A 255 3.33 24.48 8.44
CA PHE A 255 3.75 23.68 9.58
C PHE A 255 2.97 24.04 10.85
N ASP A 256 2.62 25.31 11.02
CA ASP A 256 1.95 25.80 12.22
C ASP A 256 0.47 25.41 12.26
N ARG A 257 -0.09 25.00 11.11
CA ARG A 257 -1.45 24.45 10.99
C ARG A 257 -1.51 22.93 11.17
N LEU A 258 -0.39 22.27 11.44
CA LEU A 258 -0.39 20.83 11.71
C LEU A 258 -1.06 20.53 13.06
N LYS A 259 -1.72 19.38 13.13
CA LYS A 259 -2.35 18.89 14.37
C LYS A 259 -1.32 18.13 15.19
N PHE A 260 -0.97 18.69 16.33
CA PHE A 260 -0.10 18.07 17.32
C PHE A 260 -0.90 17.59 18.53
N ALA A 261 -0.36 16.58 19.23
CA ALA A 261 -0.80 16.23 20.57
C ALA A 261 -0.47 17.40 21.50
N PRO A 262 -1.47 18.01 22.18
CA PRO A 262 -1.28 19.25 22.93
C PRO A 262 -0.31 19.07 24.10
N ASP A 263 -0.41 17.95 24.81
CA ASP A 263 0.36 17.68 26.04
C ASP A 263 1.35 16.50 25.86
N GLY A 264 1.81 16.27 24.63
CA GLY A 264 2.64 15.11 24.30
C GLY A 264 1.88 13.79 24.37
N TRP A 265 2.56 12.71 24.81
CA TRP A 265 1.97 11.37 24.89
C TRP A 265 1.87 10.90 26.34
N THR A 266 0.72 10.34 26.70
CA THR A 266 0.55 9.61 27.96
C THR A 266 1.35 8.31 27.93
N GLN A 267 1.67 7.76 29.10
CA GLN A 267 2.30 6.45 29.19
C GLN A 267 1.43 5.35 28.56
N ASP A 268 0.09 5.47 28.62
CA ASP A 268 -0.81 4.54 27.95
C ASP A 268 -0.67 4.56 26.43
N ALA A 269 -0.46 5.72 25.81
CA ALA A 269 -0.21 5.83 24.37
C ALA A 269 1.12 5.16 23.99
N VAL A 270 2.16 5.32 24.82
CA VAL A 270 3.46 4.64 24.64
C VAL A 270 3.31 3.13 24.79
N ASN A 271 2.63 2.67 25.85
CA ASN A 271 2.35 1.25 26.10
C ASN A 271 1.54 0.65 24.94
N HIS A 272 0.57 1.39 24.40
CA HIS A 272 -0.21 0.97 23.24
C HIS A 272 0.67 0.82 22.00
N ALA A 273 1.59 1.76 21.74
CA ALA A 273 2.56 1.63 20.66
C ALA A 273 3.46 0.41 20.83
N ALA A 274 3.99 0.18 22.03
CA ALA A 274 4.80 -1.00 22.36
C ALA A 274 4.02 -2.30 22.14
N PHE A 275 2.77 -2.36 22.59
CA PHE A 275 1.89 -3.50 22.35
C PHE A 275 1.68 -3.75 20.85
N GLN A 276 1.40 -2.71 20.06
CA GLN A 276 1.26 -2.86 18.60
C GLN A 276 2.56 -3.36 17.94
N THR A 277 3.71 -2.88 18.40
CA THR A 277 5.04 -3.35 17.95
C THR A 277 5.20 -4.84 18.17
N GLU A 278 4.95 -5.33 19.39
CA GLU A 278 5.08 -6.75 19.73
C GLU A 278 4.03 -7.62 19.02
N ALA A 279 2.77 -7.17 18.97
CA ALA A 279 1.71 -7.88 18.28
C ALA A 279 2.03 -8.08 16.80
N ASN A 280 2.59 -7.07 16.13
CA ASN A 280 2.95 -7.16 14.72
C ASN A 280 4.17 -8.04 14.46
N ASP A 281 5.13 -8.08 15.38
CA ASP A 281 6.21 -9.07 15.33
C ASP A 281 5.64 -10.49 15.39
N TRP A 282 4.71 -10.76 16.31
CA TRP A 282 4.03 -12.04 16.40
C TRP A 282 3.23 -12.39 15.13
N ILE A 283 2.45 -11.45 14.60
CA ILE A 283 1.73 -11.61 13.32
C ILE A 283 2.73 -11.96 12.20
N GLY A 284 3.87 -11.27 12.17
CA GLY A 284 4.94 -11.52 11.21
C GLY A 284 5.51 -12.94 11.30
N GLN A 285 5.79 -13.40 12.53
CA GLN A 285 6.31 -14.74 12.82
C GLN A 285 5.31 -15.83 12.46
N VAL A 286 4.04 -15.69 12.87
CA VAL A 286 2.96 -16.64 12.56
C VAL A 286 2.75 -16.74 11.05
N TRP A 287 2.70 -15.59 10.34
CA TRP A 287 2.58 -15.58 8.89
C TRP A 287 3.75 -16.27 8.19
N ALA A 288 4.99 -15.99 8.63
CA ALA A 288 6.19 -16.60 8.06
C ALA A 288 6.20 -18.12 8.27
N SER A 289 5.83 -18.57 9.47
CA SER A 289 5.69 -19.99 9.81
C SER A 289 4.61 -20.66 8.96
N GLY A 290 3.42 -20.08 8.85
CA GLY A 290 2.35 -20.60 8.00
C GLY A 290 2.74 -20.68 6.52
N LYS A 291 3.51 -19.71 6.01
CA LYS A 291 4.05 -19.74 4.65
C LYS A 291 5.05 -20.89 4.45
N ARG A 292 5.92 -21.18 5.43
CA ARG A 292 6.84 -22.33 5.38
C ARG A 292 6.07 -23.64 5.36
N TRP A 293 5.10 -23.81 6.24
CA TRP A 293 4.27 -25.03 6.30
C TRP A 293 3.51 -25.29 5.01
N ARG A 294 2.91 -24.26 4.39
CA ARG A 294 2.25 -24.40 3.09
C ARG A 294 3.22 -24.87 2.00
N ARG A 295 4.42 -24.30 1.93
CA ARG A 295 5.46 -24.71 0.97
C ARG A 295 5.87 -26.18 1.16
N GLN A 296 6.09 -26.59 2.41
CA GLN A 296 6.43 -27.99 2.74
C GLN A 296 5.28 -28.94 2.36
N ARG A 297 4.04 -28.60 2.71
CA ARG A 297 2.84 -29.35 2.32
C ARG A 297 2.76 -29.51 0.79
N ASP A 298 2.93 -28.42 0.05
CA ASP A 298 2.83 -28.43 -1.41
C ASP A 298 3.98 -29.23 -2.05
N GLU A 299 5.17 -29.22 -1.45
CA GLU A 299 6.28 -30.07 -1.85
C GLU A 299 5.98 -31.56 -1.59
N VAL A 300 5.51 -31.92 -0.40
CA VAL A 300 5.11 -33.30 -0.07
C VAL A 300 4.00 -33.77 -1.01
N ALA A 301 2.97 -32.96 -1.25
CA ALA A 301 1.89 -33.29 -2.17
C ALA A 301 2.38 -33.48 -3.61
N ARG A 302 3.36 -32.69 -4.07
CA ARG A 302 4.00 -32.91 -5.38
C ARG A 302 4.78 -34.21 -5.44
N ARG A 303 5.55 -34.54 -4.39
CA ARG A 303 6.29 -35.81 -4.29
C ARG A 303 5.35 -37.00 -4.27
N LEU A 304 4.26 -36.94 -3.49
CA LEU A 304 3.23 -37.98 -3.43
C LEU A 304 2.63 -38.24 -4.81
N ARG A 305 2.16 -37.19 -5.50
CA ARG A 305 1.62 -37.32 -6.87
C ARG A 305 2.63 -37.89 -7.87
N ALA A 306 3.92 -37.57 -7.71
CA ALA A 306 4.97 -38.13 -8.56
C ALA A 306 5.20 -39.62 -8.28
N THR A 307 5.16 -40.03 -7.01
CA THR A 307 5.27 -41.43 -6.59
C THR A 307 4.07 -42.25 -7.04
N GLU A 308 2.85 -41.76 -6.86
CA GLU A 308 1.61 -42.41 -7.34
C GLU A 308 1.69 -42.68 -8.85
N ARG A 309 2.07 -41.67 -9.65
CA ARG A 309 2.28 -41.85 -11.10
C ARG A 309 3.37 -42.87 -11.45
N ARG A 310 4.39 -43.06 -10.61
CA ARG A 310 5.43 -44.08 -10.81
C ARG A 310 4.90 -45.47 -10.48
N ILE A 311 4.09 -45.61 -9.43
CA ILE A 311 3.42 -46.85 -9.06
C ILE A 311 2.48 -47.28 -10.19
N ASP A 312 1.61 -46.38 -10.66
CA ASP A 312 0.68 -46.67 -11.77
C ASP A 312 1.41 -47.18 -13.01
N LYS A 313 2.52 -46.54 -13.38
CA LYS A 313 3.37 -46.96 -14.51
C LYS A 313 4.00 -48.33 -14.27
N ALA A 314 4.46 -48.62 -13.05
CA ALA A 314 5.03 -49.91 -12.69
C ALA A 314 3.96 -51.01 -12.76
N GLU A 315 2.76 -50.77 -12.21
CA GLU A 315 1.64 -51.71 -12.27
C GLU A 315 1.20 -52.00 -13.71
N GLN A 316 1.08 -50.97 -14.56
CA GLN A 316 0.80 -51.15 -15.98
C GLN A 316 1.89 -51.98 -16.68
N ARG A 317 3.16 -51.77 -16.32
CA ARG A 317 4.27 -52.57 -16.86
C ARG A 317 4.19 -54.02 -16.39
N VAL A 318 3.89 -54.28 -15.12
CA VAL A 318 3.68 -55.64 -14.59
C VAL A 318 2.54 -56.33 -15.33
N LYS A 319 1.37 -55.69 -15.48
CA LYS A 319 0.22 -56.23 -16.22
C LYS A 319 0.58 -56.59 -17.67
N ARG A 320 1.35 -55.73 -18.36
CA ARG A 320 1.84 -56.01 -19.73
C ARG A 320 2.79 -57.19 -19.79
N LEU A 321 3.70 -57.31 -18.82
CA LEU A 321 4.65 -58.41 -18.74
C LEU A 321 3.95 -59.74 -18.44
N GLN A 322 2.98 -59.76 -17.52
CA GLN A 322 2.13 -60.93 -17.23
C GLN A 322 1.38 -61.39 -18.48
N ALA A 323 0.66 -60.48 -19.15
CA ALA A 323 -0.05 -60.80 -20.39
C ALA A 323 0.87 -61.34 -21.51
N ARG A 324 2.11 -60.85 -21.59
CA ARG A 324 3.11 -61.37 -22.54
C ARG A 324 3.57 -62.78 -22.16
N HIS A 325 3.84 -63.02 -20.88
CA HIS A 325 4.25 -64.32 -20.36
C HIS A 325 3.16 -65.38 -20.63
N ASP A 326 1.90 -65.08 -20.35
CA ASP A 326 0.79 -66.01 -20.55
C ASP A 326 0.59 -66.37 -22.03
N ARG A 327 0.76 -65.40 -22.93
CA ARG A 327 0.75 -65.65 -24.39
C ARG A 327 1.90 -66.55 -24.85
N LEU A 328 3.07 -66.46 -24.23
CA LEU A 328 4.21 -67.32 -24.56
C LEU A 328 3.96 -68.74 -24.04
N ARG A 329 3.42 -68.88 -22.83
CA ARG A 329 3.02 -70.17 -22.26
C ARG A 329 1.93 -70.88 -23.08
N ALA A 330 0.95 -70.16 -23.61
CA ALA A 330 -0.10 -70.77 -24.44
C ALA A 330 0.37 -71.22 -25.83
N LYS A 331 1.56 -70.82 -26.27
CA LYS A 331 2.17 -71.20 -27.56
C LYS A 331 3.17 -72.36 -27.44
N ALA A 332 3.61 -72.65 -26.22
CA ALA A 332 4.47 -73.79 -25.90
C ALA A 332 3.59 -74.97 -25.49
#